data_AF-A0A962KC21-F1
#
_entry.id   AF-A0A962KC21-F1
#
_cell.length_a   1.000
_cell.length_b   1.000
_cell.length_c   1.000
_cell.angle_alpha   90.00
_cell.angle_beta   90.00
_cell.angle_gamma   90.00
#
_symmetry.space_group_name_H-M   'P 1'
#
loop_
_entity.id
_entity.type
_entity.pdbx_description
1 polymer ?
#
loop_
_entity_poly.entity_id
_entity_poly.type
_entity_poly.pdbx_seq_one_letter_code
_entity_poly.pdbx_strand_id
1 'polypeptide(L)'
;MAERKRRNTLIEGEKLRGAEKVRRIPVKVIPTDELPRKPDWIRVRVPTSPRVQHIKQKLRSHRLASVCEEASCPNLGECFDNGTATFMI
;
A
#
# COMPACT_ATOMS: atom_id res chain seq x y z
N MET A 1 7.83 16.10 -26.75
CA MET A 1 7.31 16.91 -25.62
C MET A 1 8.10 16.51 -24.39
N ALA A 2 8.92 17.41 -23.84
CA ALA A 2 9.90 17.05 -22.82
C ALA A 2 9.21 16.68 -21.51
N GLU A 3 9.44 15.45 -21.06
CA GLU A 3 8.94 14.92 -19.80
C GLU A 3 9.54 15.73 -18.64
N ARG A 4 8.70 16.60 -18.06
CA ARG A 4 9.09 17.51 -17.00
C ARG A 4 9.35 16.68 -15.74
N LYS A 5 10.60 16.33 -15.50
CA LYS A 5 11.12 15.57 -14.34
C LYS A 5 10.41 16.06 -13.06
N ARG A 6 9.41 15.32 -12.56
CA ARG A 6 8.65 15.72 -11.36
C ARG A 6 9.65 15.99 -10.24
N ARG A 7 9.65 17.21 -9.68
CA ARG A 7 10.46 17.58 -8.51
C ARG A 7 10.24 16.53 -7.40
N ASN A 8 11.22 16.35 -6.52
CA ASN A 8 11.11 15.43 -5.37
C ASN A 8 10.12 15.92 -4.28
N THR A 9 9.09 16.66 -4.67
CA THR A 9 8.06 17.21 -3.79
C THR A 9 7.07 16.10 -3.42
N LEU A 10 6.77 15.97 -2.14
CA LEU A 10 5.68 15.16 -1.61
C LEU A 10 4.41 16.00 -1.60
N ILE A 11 3.32 15.47 -2.12
CA ILE A 11 1.99 16.06 -1.95
C ILE A 11 1.27 15.24 -0.89
N GLU A 12 0.80 15.90 0.16
CA GLU A 12 0.04 15.25 1.23
C GLU A 12 -1.21 14.59 0.64
N GLY A 13 -1.46 13.33 1.00
CA GLY A 13 -2.56 12.52 0.47
C GLY A 13 -2.29 11.83 -0.88
N GLU A 14 -1.20 12.14 -1.59
CA GLU A 14 -0.82 11.42 -2.82
C GLU A 14 -0.16 10.07 -2.47
N LYS A 15 -0.82 8.96 -2.82
CA LYS A 15 -0.28 7.61 -2.58
C LYS A 15 0.77 7.23 -3.62
N LEU A 16 2.02 7.11 -3.19
CA LEU A 16 3.14 6.69 -4.04
C LEU A 16 3.23 5.17 -4.10
N ARG A 17 3.47 4.63 -5.30
CA ARG A 17 3.64 3.18 -5.52
C ARG A 17 4.90 2.87 -6.31
N GLY A 18 5.45 1.68 -6.10
CA GLY A 18 6.59 1.16 -6.87
C GLY A 18 7.75 2.15 -6.92
N ALA A 19 8.16 2.52 -8.15
CA ALA A 19 9.26 3.43 -8.43
C ALA A 19 9.13 4.79 -7.71
N GLU A 20 7.91 5.33 -7.61
CA GLU A 20 7.66 6.63 -6.98
C GLU A 20 7.93 6.60 -5.47
N LYS A 21 7.64 5.46 -4.82
CA LYS A 21 7.85 5.24 -3.39
C LYS A 21 9.35 5.09 -3.08
N VAL A 22 10.09 4.36 -3.92
CA VAL A 22 11.52 4.06 -3.69
C VAL A 22 12.47 5.15 -4.21
N ARG A 23 11.99 6.11 -5.03
CA ARG A 23 12.82 7.16 -5.66
C ARG A 23 13.73 7.93 -4.70
N ARG A 24 13.30 8.09 -3.45
CA ARG A 24 13.98 8.90 -2.42
C ARG A 24 15.00 8.11 -1.59
N ILE A 25 15.01 6.79 -1.69
CA ILE A 25 15.92 5.95 -0.90
C ILE A 25 17.36 6.29 -1.35
N PRO A 26 18.29 6.55 -0.41
CA PRO A 26 19.69 6.85 -0.74
C PRO A 26 20.34 5.72 -1.54
N VAL A 27 20.00 4.48 -1.19
CA VAL A 27 20.38 3.27 -1.92
C VAL A 27 19.42 3.08 -3.11
N LYS A 28 19.98 2.99 -4.33
CA LYS A 28 19.19 2.79 -5.54
C LYS A 28 18.74 1.33 -5.66
N VAL A 29 17.43 1.14 -5.55
CA VAL A 29 16.78 -0.15 -5.80
C VAL A 29 16.85 -0.42 -7.31
N ILE A 30 17.56 -1.48 -7.69
CA ILE A 30 17.58 -1.97 -9.07
C ILE A 30 16.25 -2.68 -9.33
N PRO A 31 15.45 -2.25 -10.34
CA PRO A 31 14.19 -2.91 -10.64
C PRO A 31 14.44 -4.34 -11.11
N THR A 32 13.59 -5.26 -10.68
CA THR A 32 13.55 -6.62 -11.21
C THR A 32 12.71 -6.62 -12.49
N ASP A 33 13.33 -6.89 -13.63
CA ASP A 33 12.63 -6.89 -14.93
C ASP A 33 11.73 -8.12 -15.10
N GLU A 34 12.14 -9.26 -14.54
CA GLU A 34 11.38 -10.52 -14.58
C GLU A 34 10.84 -10.87 -13.19
N LEU A 35 9.54 -10.69 -12.99
CA LEU A 35 8.87 -11.03 -11.73
C LEU A 35 8.55 -12.53 -11.68
N PRO A 36 9.23 -13.33 -10.81
CA PRO A 36 8.88 -14.72 -10.65
C PRO A 36 7.46 -14.85 -10.10
N ARG A 37 6.71 -15.83 -10.61
CA ARG A 37 5.35 -16.09 -10.13
C ARG A 37 5.41 -16.54 -8.67
N LYS A 38 4.61 -15.89 -7.83
CA LYS A 38 4.45 -16.31 -6.44
C LYS A 38 3.90 -17.76 -6.39
N PRO A 39 4.49 -18.65 -5.57
CA PRO A 39 3.98 -20.00 -5.37
C PRO A 39 2.51 -20.04 -4.96
N ASP A 40 1.82 -21.14 -5.23
CA ASP A 40 0.38 -21.23 -5.00
C ASP A 40 -0.01 -21.09 -3.52
N TRP A 41 0.81 -21.61 -2.61
CA TRP A 41 0.54 -21.62 -1.18
C TRP A 41 0.56 -20.23 -0.51
N ILE A 42 1.24 -19.22 -1.08
CA ILE A 42 1.31 -17.86 -0.51
C ILE A 42 0.28 -16.91 -1.13
N ARG A 43 -0.42 -17.34 -2.20
CA ARG A 43 -1.39 -16.51 -2.90
C ARG A 43 -2.75 -16.62 -2.24
N VAL A 44 -3.25 -15.48 -1.74
CA VAL A 44 -4.60 -15.36 -1.19
C VAL A 44 -5.50 -14.60 -2.15
N ARG A 45 -6.80 -14.92 -2.13
CA ARG A 45 -7.82 -14.08 -2.78
C ARG A 45 -8.16 -12.95 -1.83
N VAL A 46 -8.13 -11.71 -2.31
CA VAL A 46 -8.49 -10.54 -1.50
C VAL A 46 -9.99 -10.62 -1.17
N PRO A 47 -10.40 -10.83 0.09
CA PRO A 47 -11.80 -10.87 0.46
C PRO A 47 -12.37 -9.45 0.49
N THR A 48 -13.44 -9.21 -0.26
CA THR A 48 -14.20 -7.95 -0.21
C THR A 48 -15.40 -8.12 0.74
N SER A 49 -15.15 -7.99 2.04
CA SER A 49 -16.20 -7.96 3.07
C SER A 49 -16.72 -6.53 3.30
N PRO A 50 -18.01 -6.35 3.64
CA PRO A 50 -18.55 -5.05 4.06
C PRO A 50 -17.78 -4.43 5.24
N ARG A 51 -17.25 -5.25 6.14
CA ARG A 51 -16.49 -4.78 7.31
C ARG A 51 -15.14 -4.16 6.91
N VAL A 52 -14.52 -4.66 5.86
CA VAL A 52 -13.32 -4.03 5.27
C VAL A 52 -13.62 -2.59 4.83
N GLN A 53 -14.74 -2.36 4.15
CA GLN A 53 -15.12 -1.02 3.71
C GLN A 53 -15.41 -0.09 4.90
N HIS A 54 -16.08 -0.61 5.93
CA HIS A 54 -16.37 0.14 7.15
C HIS A 54 -15.09 0.64 7.85
N ILE A 55 -14.10 -0.24 8.05
CA ILE A 55 -12.83 0.14 8.69
C ILE A 55 -12.06 1.14 7.82
N LYS A 56 -12.01 0.94 6.50
CA LYS A 56 -11.39 1.91 5.58
C LYS A 56 -12.02 3.30 5.66
N GLN A 57 -13.35 3.38 5.76
CA GLN A 57 -14.05 4.66 5.92
C GLN A 57 -13.69 5.34 7.24
N LYS A 58 -13.65 4.59 8.36
CA LYS A 58 -13.24 5.12 9.66
C LYS A 58 -11.80 5.64 9.65
N LEU A 59 -10.87 4.90 9.06
CA LEU A 59 -9.46 5.35 8.96
C LEU A 59 -9.38 6.69 8.22
N ARG A 60 -10.11 6.84 7.11
CA ARG A 60 -10.15 8.10 6.34
C ARG A 60 -10.83 9.24 7.09
N SER A 61 -11.94 8.99 7.78
CA SER A 61 -12.64 10.03 8.54
C SER A 61 -11.79 10.58 9.68
N HIS A 62 -10.94 9.74 10.28
CA HIS A 62 -10.01 10.12 11.33
C HIS A 62 -8.62 10.53 10.83
N ARG A 63 -8.40 10.55 9.51
CA ARG A 63 -7.09 10.85 8.90
C ARG A 63 -5.94 9.98 9.46
N LEU A 64 -6.22 8.71 9.74
CA LEU A 64 -5.27 7.75 10.29
C LEU A 64 -4.65 6.90 9.17
N ALA A 65 -3.33 6.67 9.28
CA ALA A 65 -2.61 5.74 8.42
C ALA A 65 -2.53 4.35 9.06
N SER A 66 -2.65 3.29 8.25
CA SER A 66 -2.45 1.91 8.69
C SER A 66 -1.44 1.20 7.80
N VAL A 67 -0.57 0.38 8.42
CA VAL A 67 0.36 -0.47 7.67
C VAL A 67 -0.41 -1.48 6.81
N CYS A 68 -1.61 -1.89 7.25
CA CYS A 68 -2.49 -2.77 6.51
C CYS A 68 -2.78 -2.22 5.10
N GLU A 69 -3.11 -0.94 4.97
CA GLU A 69 -3.37 -0.29 3.68
C GLU A 69 -2.10 0.16 2.95
N GLU A 70 -1.14 0.75 3.67
CA GLU A 70 0.05 1.36 3.07
C GLU A 70 1.08 0.34 2.54
N ALA A 71 1.06 -0.88 3.08
CA ALA A 71 1.89 -1.99 2.62
C ALA A 71 1.17 -2.94 1.65
N SER A 72 -0.11 -2.69 1.31
CA SER A 72 -0.93 -3.62 0.52
C SER A 72 -0.91 -5.04 1.12
N CYS A 73 -1.13 -5.13 2.44
CA CYS A 73 -1.04 -6.38 3.18
C CYS A 73 -2.05 -7.43 2.63
N PRO A 74 -1.61 -8.67 2.30
CA PRO A 74 -2.51 -9.71 1.80
C PRO A 74 -3.57 -10.12 2.83
N ASN A 75 -3.30 -9.92 4.13
CA ASN A 75 -4.18 -10.32 5.22
C ASN A 75 -5.18 -9.22 5.63
N LEU A 76 -5.25 -8.11 4.89
CA LEU A 76 -6.10 -6.97 5.23
C LEU A 76 -7.57 -7.36 5.44
N GLY A 77 -8.09 -8.26 4.60
CA GLY A 77 -9.48 -8.73 4.71
C GLY A 77 -9.73 -9.39 6.05
N GLU A 78 -8.94 -10.40 6.38
CA GLU A 78 -9.03 -11.15 7.64
C GLU A 78 -8.81 -10.27 8.87
N CYS A 79 -7.77 -9.43 8.87
CA CYS A 79 -7.50 -8.55 10.00
C CYS A 79 -8.68 -7.60 10.26
N PHE A 80 -9.21 -6.96 9.22
CA PHE A 80 -10.31 -6.02 9.37
C PHE A 80 -11.62 -6.73 9.71
N ASP A 81 -11.85 -7.93 9.17
CA ASP A 81 -13.00 -8.76 9.51
C ASP A 81 -12.98 -9.18 10.98
N ASN A 82 -11.79 -9.37 11.56
CA ASN A 82 -11.61 -9.61 12.99
C ASN A 82 -11.54 -8.31 13.83
N GLY A 83 -11.77 -7.14 13.24
CA GLY A 83 -11.74 -5.85 13.95
C GLY A 83 -10.35 -5.39 14.38
N THR A 84 -9.29 -5.92 13.77
CA THR A 84 -7.89 -5.62 14.10
C THR A 84 -7.27 -4.74 13.01
N ALA A 85 -6.54 -3.70 13.43
CA ALA A 85 -5.75 -2.85 12.53
C ALA A 85 -4.46 -2.41 13.22
N THR A 86 -3.40 -2.24 12.44
CA THR A 86 -2.11 -1.72 12.92
C THR A 86 -1.88 -0.35 12.32
N PHE A 87 -1.72 0.64 13.19
CA PHE A 87 -1.55 2.05 12.82
C PHE A 87 -0.09 2.39 12.56
N MET A 88 0.11 3.38 11.70
CA MET A 88 1.39 4.06 11.53
C MET A 88 1.28 5.42 12.20
N ILE A 89 2.13 5.69 13.18
CA ILE A 89 2.23 6.96 13.92
C ILE A 89 3.47 7.74 13.50
#